data_AF-A0AAU9UU61-F1
#
_entry.id   AF-A0AAU9UU61-F1
#
_cell.length_a   1.000
_cell.length_b   1.000
_cell.length_c   1.000
_cell.angle_alpha   90.00
_cell.angle_beta   90.00
_cell.angle_gamma   90.00
#
_symmetry.space_group_name_H-M   'P 1'
#
loop_
_entity.id
_entity.type
_entity.pdbx_description
1 polymer ?
#
loop_
_entity_poly.entity_id
_entity_poly.type
_entity_poly.pdbx_seq_one_letter_code
_entity_poly.pdbx_strand_id
1 'polypeptide(L)'
;MKILKVVNEDPDLPNFSWSTLRKVIKYLNFKYVTKSRQSILIDRQDIILWRQRYLRKIKEIRKEGRYIYYQDETWINEGHAPKKAWIDQTVVSSRQAFLDGLTTGLKQPSGKGKRLIIGHIGGEEGFVEDSLLIFEAKKNKEDYHQEMNADSFEKWFKGVLPKLKPNSVVVMDNAPYHSRKLESLPTMSWTKPRIQEWLTSKNISFEATMVKATLIDIVRQHKQEHCDKYVVD
;
A
#
# COMPACT_ATOMS: atom_id res chain seq x y z
N MET A 1 -28.51 16.88 4.39
CA MET A 1 -29.30 17.80 3.56
C MET A 1 -29.74 17.16 2.24
N LYS A 2 -28.88 16.42 1.52
CA LYS A 2 -29.27 15.70 0.27
C LYS A 2 -30.36 14.63 0.45
N ILE A 3 -30.28 13.81 1.49
CA ILE A 3 -31.29 12.75 1.74
C ILE A 3 -32.69 13.33 1.97
N LEU A 4 -32.81 14.41 2.77
CA LEU A 4 -34.10 15.06 3.01
C LEU A 4 -34.72 15.60 1.73
N LYS A 5 -33.89 16.15 0.84
CA LYS A 5 -34.34 16.64 -0.47
C LYS A 5 -34.86 15.50 -1.34
N VAL A 6 -34.09 14.41 -1.47
CA VAL A 6 -34.50 13.23 -2.26
C VAL A 6 -35.78 12.60 -1.72
N VAL A 7 -35.91 12.47 -0.40
CA VAL A 7 -37.12 11.88 0.21
C VAL A 7 -38.36 12.75 -0.03
N ASN A 8 -38.22 14.08 -0.01
CA ASN A 8 -39.32 15.01 -0.27
C ASN A 8 -39.62 15.21 -1.76
N GLU A 9 -38.73 14.77 -2.65
CA GLU A 9 -38.93 14.74 -4.11
C GLU A 9 -39.58 13.44 -4.58
N ASP A 10 -39.67 12.42 -3.72
CA ASP A 10 -40.28 11.12 -3.99
C ASP A 10 -41.81 11.20 -3.78
N PRO A 11 -42.64 11.00 -4.83
CA PRO A 11 -44.09 11.10 -4.72
C PRO A 11 -44.72 9.99 -3.87
N ASP A 12 -44.02 8.87 -3.66
CA ASP A 12 -44.51 7.74 -2.86
C ASP A 12 -44.26 7.93 -1.35
N LEU A 13 -43.55 8.98 -0.96
CA LEU A 13 -43.21 9.28 0.42
C LEU A 13 -43.81 10.61 0.88
N PRO A 14 -44.25 10.71 2.14
CA PRO A 14 -44.71 11.98 2.68
C PRO A 14 -43.54 12.95 2.84
N ASN A 15 -43.82 14.25 2.76
CA ASN A 15 -42.82 15.26 3.07
C ASN A 15 -42.38 15.19 4.53
N PHE A 16 -41.08 15.04 4.75
CA PHE A 16 -40.46 15.04 6.07
C PHE A 16 -39.88 16.41 6.40
N SER A 17 -39.92 16.75 7.69
CA SER A 17 -38.99 17.70 8.27
C SER A 17 -37.67 16.99 8.61
N TRP A 18 -36.60 17.75 8.81
CA TRP A 18 -35.31 17.16 9.21
C TRP A 18 -35.39 16.36 10.52
N SER A 19 -36.20 16.82 11.47
CA SER A 19 -36.38 16.15 12.76
C SER A 19 -37.13 14.83 12.61
N THR A 20 -38.16 14.77 11.76
CA THR A 20 -38.89 13.54 11.45
C THR A 20 -37.99 12.54 10.73
N LEU A 21 -37.26 12.98 9.70
CA LEU A 21 -36.29 12.12 8.99
C LEU A 21 -35.26 11.52 9.97
N ARG A 22 -34.73 12.34 10.88
CA ARG A 22 -33.78 11.87 11.90
C ARG A 22 -34.38 10.81 12.84
N LYS A 23 -35.66 10.95 13.22
CA LYS A 23 -36.36 9.95 14.03
C LYS A 23 -36.56 8.64 13.27
N VAL A 24 -36.98 8.72 12.01
CA VAL A 24 -37.16 7.54 11.14
C VAL A 24 -35.85 6.79 10.92
N ILE A 25 -34.76 7.49 10.59
CA ILE A 25 -33.43 6.89 10.40
C ILE A 25 -32.98 6.16 11.68
N LYS A 26 -33.22 6.75 12.85
CA LYS A 26 -32.93 6.09 14.14
C LYS A 26 -33.83 4.88 14.41
N TYR A 27 -35.12 4.98 14.08
CA TYR A 27 -36.07 3.87 14.22
C TYR A 27 -35.70 2.68 13.34
N LEU A 28 -35.20 2.95 12.13
CA LEU A 28 -34.64 1.95 11.21
C LEU A 28 -33.23 1.46 11.62
N ASN A 29 -32.79 1.73 12.85
CA ASN A 29 -31.50 1.32 13.42
C ASN A 29 -30.24 1.85 12.71
N PHE A 30 -30.35 2.87 11.85
CA PHE A 30 -29.17 3.53 11.30
C PHE A 30 -28.51 4.42 12.37
N LYS A 31 -27.20 4.28 12.52
CA LYS A 31 -26.39 5.08 13.45
C LYS A 31 -25.46 6.02 12.69
N TYR A 32 -25.39 7.28 13.15
CA TYR A 32 -24.39 8.22 12.68
C TYR A 32 -23.07 7.90 13.37
N VAL A 33 -22.16 7.26 12.65
CA VAL A 33 -20.84 6.87 13.14
C VAL A 33 -19.75 7.54 12.29
N THR A 34 -18.61 7.83 12.92
CA THR A 34 -17.42 8.25 12.18
C THR A 34 -17.01 7.10 11.26
N LYS A 35 -16.96 7.36 9.95
CA LYS A 35 -16.41 6.39 8.99
C LYS A 35 -14.92 6.20 9.30
N SER A 36 -14.57 5.12 9.99
CA SER A 36 -13.19 4.67 10.02
C SER A 36 -12.90 3.87 8.75
N ARG A 37 -11.64 3.83 8.30
CA ARG A 37 -11.20 2.97 7.20
C ARG A 37 -11.32 1.48 7.52
N GLN A 38 -11.66 1.10 8.76
CA GLN A 38 -12.04 -0.27 9.06
C GLN A 38 -13.44 -0.52 8.48
N SER A 39 -13.49 -0.83 7.20
CA SER A 39 -14.58 -1.63 6.65
C SER A 39 -14.65 -2.90 7.48
N ILE A 40 -15.67 -3.00 8.33
CA ILE A 40 -15.99 -4.24 9.04
C ILE A 40 -16.30 -5.28 7.96
N LEU A 41 -15.29 -6.13 7.69
CA LEU A 41 -15.34 -7.46 7.07
C LEU A 41 -16.51 -7.73 6.11
N ILE A 42 -16.62 -6.96 5.03
CA ILE A 42 -17.20 -7.50 3.79
C ILE A 42 -15.99 -7.77 2.91
N ASP A 43 -15.34 -8.91 3.15
CA ASP A 43 -14.27 -9.34 2.28
C ASP A 43 -14.87 -9.57 0.89
N ARG A 44 -14.32 -8.89 -0.11
CA ARG A 44 -14.64 -9.20 -1.50
C ARG A 44 -14.28 -10.66 -1.78
N GLN A 45 -15.08 -11.34 -2.58
CA GLN A 45 -14.89 -12.77 -2.88
C GLN A 45 -13.48 -13.09 -3.40
N ASP A 46 -12.90 -12.19 -4.20
CA ASP A 46 -11.54 -12.34 -4.71
C ASP A 46 -10.47 -12.30 -3.59
N ILE A 47 -10.63 -11.41 -2.60
CA ILE A 47 -9.75 -11.34 -1.43
C ILE A 47 -9.83 -12.63 -0.61
N ILE A 48 -11.04 -13.18 -0.39
CA ILE A 48 -11.23 -14.46 0.30
C ILE A 48 -10.48 -15.57 -0.43
N LEU A 49 -10.65 -15.66 -1.76
CA LEU A 49 -9.97 -16.66 -2.57
C LEU A 49 -8.45 -16.51 -2.53
N TRP A 50 -7.92 -15.29 -2.59
CA TRP A 50 -6.48 -15.04 -2.47
C TRP A 50 -5.93 -15.49 -1.11
N ARG A 51 -6.60 -15.15 -0.01
CA ARG A 51 -6.21 -15.62 1.33
C ARG A 51 -6.23 -17.14 1.43
N GLN A 52 -7.27 -17.79 0.90
CA GLN A 52 -7.37 -19.25 0.88
C GLN A 52 -6.26 -19.92 0.05
N ARG A 53 -5.87 -19.32 -1.08
CA ARG A 53 -4.73 -19.81 -1.88
C ARG A 53 -3.41 -19.66 -1.12
N TYR A 54 -3.18 -18.48 -0.54
CA TYR A 54 -2.00 -18.21 0.28
C TYR A 54 -1.87 -19.20 1.44
N LEU A 55 -2.94 -19.39 2.24
CA LEU A 55 -2.92 -20.27 3.40
C LEU A 55 -2.65 -21.73 3.02
N ARG A 56 -3.24 -22.22 1.92
CA ARG A 56 -2.96 -23.57 1.40
C ARG A 56 -1.49 -23.70 0.99
N LYS A 57 -0.97 -22.73 0.22
CA LYS A 57 0.41 -22.78 -0.27
C LYS A 57 1.42 -22.73 0.86
N ILE A 58 1.21 -21.84 1.83
CA ILE A 58 2.08 -21.76 3.02
C ILE A 58 2.02 -23.04 3.86
N LYS A 59 0.85 -23.69 3.96
CA LYS A 59 0.73 -24.98 4.64
C LYS A 59 1.52 -26.09 3.93
N GLU A 60 1.50 -26.11 2.60
CA GLU A 60 2.32 -27.04 1.79
C GLU A 60 3.82 -26.81 2.01
N ILE A 61 4.28 -25.56 1.91
CA ILE A 61 5.70 -25.20 2.12
C ILE A 61 6.18 -25.61 3.52
N ARG A 62 5.35 -25.39 4.55
CA ARG A 62 5.65 -25.85 5.91
C ARG A 62 5.72 -27.37 6.02
N LYS A 63 4.86 -28.10 5.29
CA LYS A 63 4.89 -29.57 5.24
C LYS A 63 6.13 -30.09 4.53
N GLU A 64 6.64 -29.38 3.53
CA GLU A 64 7.90 -29.66 2.85
C GLU A 64 9.14 -29.42 3.74
N GLY A 65 8.97 -28.78 4.91
CA GLY A 65 10.08 -28.44 5.81
C GLY A 65 10.99 -27.34 5.27
N ARG A 66 10.51 -26.53 4.31
CA ARG A 66 11.28 -25.41 3.76
C ARG A 66 11.32 -24.26 4.75
N TYR A 67 12.49 -23.66 4.92
CA TYR A 67 12.65 -22.48 5.76
C TYR A 67 11.93 -21.28 5.14
N ILE A 68 11.16 -20.54 5.94
CA ILE A 68 10.35 -19.41 5.47
C ILE A 68 10.87 -18.11 6.06
N TYR A 69 11.26 -17.20 5.18
CA TYR A 69 11.55 -15.81 5.52
C TYR A 69 10.34 -14.93 5.22
N TYR A 70 10.15 -13.91 6.05
CA TYR A 70 9.19 -12.84 5.89
C TYR A 70 9.96 -11.53 5.82
N GLN A 71 9.59 -10.67 4.88
CA GLN A 71 10.12 -9.33 4.78
C GLN A 71 8.96 -8.34 4.77
N ASP A 72 9.19 -7.17 5.37
CA ASP A 72 8.24 -6.07 5.32
C ASP A 72 8.98 -4.74 5.51
N GLU A 73 8.33 -3.66 5.09
CA GLU A 73 8.77 -2.31 5.35
C GLU A 73 7.88 -1.59 6.35
N THR A 74 8.52 -0.79 7.19
CA THR A 74 7.83 0.15 8.06
C THR A 74 8.46 1.53 7.97
N TRP A 75 7.78 2.51 8.55
CA TRP A 75 8.28 3.87 8.61
C TRP A 75 8.07 4.48 9.99
N ILE A 76 9.08 5.23 10.44
CA ILE A 76 9.00 6.10 11.60
C ILE A 76 9.11 7.54 11.14
N ASN A 77 8.35 8.44 11.75
CA ASN A 77 8.47 9.86 11.48
C ASN A 77 9.17 10.53 12.67
N GLU A 78 9.99 11.53 12.40
CA GLU A 78 10.72 12.32 13.41
C GLU A 78 9.78 12.94 14.46
N GLY A 79 8.61 13.42 14.01
CA GLY A 79 7.57 13.97 14.87
C GLY A 79 6.63 12.91 15.47
N HIS A 80 7.02 11.64 15.56
CA HIS A 80 6.17 10.61 16.16
C HIS A 80 6.12 10.77 17.67
N ALA A 81 5.08 11.43 18.17
CA ALA A 81 4.84 11.65 19.59
C ALA A 81 3.51 11.01 20.07
N PRO A 82 3.40 10.66 21.36
CA PRO A 82 2.14 10.20 21.93
C PRO A 82 1.03 11.25 21.75
N LYS A 83 -0.15 10.81 21.32
CA LYS A 83 -1.33 11.69 21.17
C LYS A 83 -1.89 12.19 22.49
N LYS A 84 -1.59 11.50 23.59
CA LYS A 84 -2.05 11.84 24.94
C LYS A 84 -0.82 11.95 25.83
N ALA A 85 -0.76 13.03 26.60
CA ALA A 85 0.23 13.28 27.62
C ALA A 85 -0.45 13.92 28.83
N TRP A 86 0.09 13.72 30.01
CA TRP A 86 -0.29 14.49 31.19
C TRP A 86 0.31 15.89 31.05
N ILE A 87 -0.55 16.91 31.00
CA ILE A 87 -0.15 18.31 30.83
C ILE A 87 -0.55 19.05 32.10
N ASP A 88 0.40 19.76 32.69
CA ASP A 88 0.12 20.66 33.79
C ASP A 88 -0.65 21.89 33.26
N GLN A 89 -1.89 22.07 33.74
CA GLN A 89 -2.76 23.17 33.33
C GLN A 89 -2.51 24.46 34.14
N THR A 90 -1.69 24.40 35.18
CA THR A 90 -1.31 25.59 35.97
C THR A 90 -0.30 26.47 35.23
N VAL A 91 0.47 25.88 34.31
CA VAL A 91 1.46 26.58 33.49
C VAL A 91 0.80 27.21 32.27
N VAL A 92 0.52 28.51 32.36
CA VAL A 92 -0.17 29.28 31.31
C VAL A 92 0.75 29.81 30.19
N SER A 93 2.06 29.93 30.44
CA SER A 93 3.02 30.36 29.41
C SER A 93 4.44 29.87 29.69
N SER A 94 5.26 29.78 28.63
CA SER A 94 6.69 29.44 28.76
C SER A 94 7.47 30.44 29.61
N ARG A 95 7.05 31.72 29.62
CA ARG A 95 7.69 32.77 30.43
C ARG A 95 7.40 32.58 31.91
N GLN A 96 6.15 32.25 32.26
CA GLN A 96 5.76 31.94 33.64
C GLN A 96 6.49 30.69 34.13
N ALA A 97 6.52 29.64 33.31
CA ALA A 97 7.24 28.41 33.63
C ALA A 97 8.71 28.69 33.97
N PHE A 98 9.40 29.49 33.16
CA PHE A 98 10.79 29.86 33.38
C PHE A 98 11.01 30.65 34.68
N LEU A 99 10.14 31.62 34.97
CA LEU A 99 10.22 32.43 36.19
C LEU A 99 9.99 31.59 37.46
N ASP A 100 9.11 30.59 37.38
CA ASP A 100 8.76 29.70 38.50
C ASP A 100 9.68 28.46 38.59
N GLY A 101 10.68 28.33 37.72
CA GLY A 101 11.55 27.15 37.66
C GLY A 101 10.84 25.87 37.19
N LEU A 102 9.68 26.00 36.55
CA LEU A 102 8.88 24.92 35.98
C LEU A 102 9.21 24.67 34.50
N THR A 103 8.79 23.52 33.97
CA THR A 103 8.91 23.20 32.55
C THR A 103 7.53 23.18 31.88
N THR A 104 7.45 23.49 30.58
CA THR A 104 6.20 23.39 29.80
C THR A 104 5.92 21.96 29.30
N GLY A 105 6.65 20.96 29.79
CA GLY A 105 6.56 19.57 29.36
C GLY A 105 7.13 19.32 27.95
N LEU A 106 6.84 18.13 27.41
CA LEU A 106 7.30 17.74 26.08
C LEU A 106 6.63 18.61 25.01
N LYS A 107 7.46 19.31 24.22
CA LYS A 107 6.98 20.11 23.10
C LYS A 107 6.40 19.19 22.02
N GLN A 108 5.13 19.39 21.69
CA GLN A 108 4.53 18.70 20.56
C GLN A 108 5.28 19.12 19.27
N PRO A 109 5.68 18.17 18.42
CA PRO A 109 6.34 18.50 17.16
C PRO A 109 5.37 19.28 16.26
N SER A 110 5.89 20.29 15.53
CA SER A 110 5.10 21.18 14.66
C SER A 110 4.53 20.47 13.42
N GLY A 111 4.95 19.24 13.16
CA GLY A 111 4.48 18.38 12.09
C GLY A 111 5.10 16.98 12.20
N LYS A 112 4.83 16.10 11.23
CA LYS A 112 5.41 14.74 11.23
C LYS A 112 6.93 14.73 11.05
N GLY A 113 7.53 15.80 10.52
CA GLY A 113 8.98 15.87 10.27
C GLY A 113 9.45 14.89 9.19
N LYS A 114 10.74 14.58 9.18
CA LYS A 114 11.36 13.61 8.28
C LYS A 114 10.82 12.21 8.51
N ARG A 115 10.84 11.37 7.47
CA ARG A 115 10.44 9.95 7.56
C ARG A 115 11.68 9.08 7.40
N LEU A 116 11.86 8.11 8.27
CA LEU A 116 12.85 7.05 8.14
C LEU A 116 12.12 5.78 7.67
N ILE A 117 12.60 5.18 6.60
CA ILE A 117 12.10 3.90 6.08
C ILE A 117 13.01 2.81 6.63
N ILE A 118 12.38 1.74 7.13
CA ILE A 118 13.06 0.59 7.73
C ILE A 118 12.51 -0.66 7.04
N GLY A 119 13.39 -1.46 6.44
CA GLY A 119 13.07 -2.77 5.87
C GLY A 119 13.95 -3.84 6.48
N HIS A 120 13.41 -5.05 6.65
CA HIS A 120 14.19 -6.18 7.16
C HIS A 120 13.57 -7.49 6.71
N ILE A 121 14.42 -8.52 6.59
CA ILE A 121 13.99 -9.91 6.42
C ILE A 121 14.32 -10.76 7.65
N GLY A 122 13.41 -11.65 8.03
CA GLY A 122 13.60 -12.58 9.15
C GLY A 122 12.75 -13.83 9.03
N GLY A 123 13.11 -14.87 9.79
CA GLY A 123 12.39 -16.14 9.84
C GLY A 123 12.25 -16.65 11.28
N GLU A 124 12.10 -17.96 11.43
CA GLU A 124 11.94 -18.61 12.75
C GLU A 124 13.19 -18.49 13.65
N GLU A 125 14.39 -18.32 13.08
CA GLU A 125 15.65 -18.08 13.82
C GLU A 125 15.91 -16.59 14.06
N GLY A 126 14.96 -15.72 13.74
CA GLY A 126 15.09 -14.28 13.87
C GLY A 126 15.52 -13.58 12.57
N PHE A 127 16.08 -12.39 12.73
CA PHE A 127 16.47 -11.52 11.62
C PHE A 127 17.76 -11.99 10.95
N VAL A 128 17.83 -11.89 9.62
CA VAL A 128 19.05 -12.23 8.88
C VAL A 128 20.11 -11.17 9.16
N GLU A 129 21.29 -11.59 9.60
CA GLU A 129 22.37 -10.67 9.94
C GLU A 129 22.78 -9.78 8.74
N ASP A 130 23.09 -8.51 9.01
CA ASP A 130 23.45 -7.50 8.01
C ASP A 130 22.43 -7.32 6.88
N SER A 131 21.14 -7.59 7.14
CA SER A 131 20.05 -7.38 6.17
C SER A 131 19.13 -6.21 6.50
N LEU A 132 19.44 -5.44 7.55
CA LEU A 132 18.69 -4.25 7.93
C LEU A 132 18.86 -3.13 6.89
N LEU A 133 17.75 -2.71 6.30
CA LEU A 133 17.68 -1.56 5.41
C LEU A 133 17.13 -0.36 6.18
N ILE A 134 17.92 0.70 6.30
CA ILE A 134 17.47 1.97 6.91
C ILE A 134 17.91 3.13 6.03
N PHE A 135 16.98 4.00 5.67
CA PHE A 135 17.30 5.27 5.00
C PHE A 135 16.27 6.36 5.28
N GLU A 136 16.73 7.62 5.24
CA GLU A 136 15.88 8.80 5.40
C GLU A 136 15.17 9.13 4.08
N ALA A 137 13.84 9.21 4.13
CA ALA A 137 13.04 9.68 3.01
C ALA A 137 13.16 11.20 2.87
N LYS A 138 13.72 11.65 1.75
CA LYS A 138 13.96 13.07 1.46
C LYS A 138 13.04 13.55 0.34
N LYS A 139 12.64 14.82 0.41
CA LYS A 139 11.62 15.45 -0.45
C LYS A 139 12.21 16.16 -1.69
N ASN A 140 13.36 15.73 -2.19
CA ASN A 140 14.01 16.41 -3.31
C ASN A 140 13.46 15.90 -4.65
N LYS A 141 13.13 16.84 -5.55
CA LYS A 141 12.49 16.57 -6.86
C LYS A 141 13.40 15.90 -7.90
N GLU A 142 14.70 15.80 -7.62
CA GLU A 142 15.71 15.42 -8.62
C GLU A 142 16.32 14.03 -8.39
N ASP A 143 16.17 13.46 -7.19
CA ASP A 143 16.80 12.20 -6.85
C ASP A 143 15.76 11.12 -6.55
N TYR A 144 15.52 10.27 -7.54
CA TYR A 144 14.57 9.17 -7.47
C TYR A 144 14.92 8.16 -6.36
N HIS A 145 16.14 8.18 -5.80
CA HIS A 145 16.65 7.20 -4.83
C HIS A 145 16.27 7.45 -3.35
N GLN A 146 15.29 8.32 -3.08
CA GLN A 146 15.03 8.82 -1.71
C GLN A 146 13.64 8.46 -1.13
N GLU A 147 12.85 7.63 -1.80
CA GLU A 147 11.69 6.90 -1.24
C GLU A 147 11.82 5.40 -1.57
N MET A 148 11.15 4.50 -0.83
CA MET A 148 11.16 3.07 -1.18
C MET A 148 10.63 2.88 -2.61
N ASN A 149 11.49 2.37 -3.48
CA ASN A 149 11.22 2.17 -4.89
C ASN A 149 11.80 0.83 -5.36
N ALA A 150 11.47 0.43 -6.58
CA ALA A 150 11.89 -0.86 -7.12
C ALA A 150 13.41 -1.01 -7.13
N ASP A 151 14.16 0.01 -7.57
CA ASP A 151 15.62 -0.06 -7.67
C ASP A 151 16.30 -0.23 -6.31
N SER A 152 15.81 0.49 -5.28
CA SER A 152 16.33 0.42 -3.91
C SER A 152 16.02 -0.92 -3.28
N PHE A 153 14.80 -1.43 -3.48
CA PHE A 153 14.40 -2.76 -3.03
C PHE A 153 15.23 -3.85 -3.71
N GLU A 154 15.36 -3.83 -5.04
CA GLU A 154 16.14 -4.80 -5.81
C GLU A 154 17.61 -4.81 -5.39
N LYS A 155 18.22 -3.63 -5.20
CA LYS A 155 19.62 -3.52 -4.76
C LYS A 155 19.81 -4.13 -3.38
N TRP A 156 18.92 -3.83 -2.43
CA TRP A 156 18.94 -4.41 -1.10
C TRP A 156 18.72 -5.92 -1.15
N PHE A 157 17.67 -6.38 -1.84
CA PHE A 157 17.28 -7.77 -1.89
C PHE A 157 18.36 -8.65 -2.54
N LYS A 158 19.05 -8.16 -3.59
CA LYS A 158 20.22 -8.82 -4.18
C LYS A 158 21.35 -9.06 -3.18
N GLY A 159 21.56 -8.15 -2.22
CA GLY A 159 22.53 -8.32 -1.14
C GLY A 159 22.08 -9.29 -0.05
N VAL A 160 20.76 -9.49 0.09
CA VAL A 160 20.15 -10.40 1.06
C VAL A 160 20.12 -11.84 0.55
N LEU A 161 19.81 -12.06 -0.73
CA LEU A 161 19.65 -13.40 -1.33
C LEU A 161 20.79 -14.37 -1.00
N PRO A 162 22.09 -14.00 -1.07
CA PRO A 162 23.20 -14.91 -0.75
C PRO A 162 23.25 -15.35 0.72
N LYS A 163 22.56 -14.63 1.61
CA LYS A 163 22.52 -14.90 3.06
C LYS A 163 21.37 -15.82 3.46
N LEU A 164 20.47 -16.11 2.54
CA LEU A 164 19.31 -16.96 2.80
C LEU A 164 19.68 -18.44 2.69
N LYS A 165 19.03 -19.27 3.50
CA LYS A 165 19.20 -20.72 3.41
C LYS A 165 18.84 -21.24 2.01
N PRO A 166 19.57 -22.26 1.51
CA PRO A 166 19.22 -22.88 0.24
C PRO A 166 17.81 -23.48 0.30
N ASN A 167 17.10 -23.46 -0.82
CA ASN A 167 15.73 -23.95 -0.93
C ASN A 167 14.73 -23.31 0.07
N SER A 168 15.03 -22.11 0.58
CA SER A 168 14.09 -21.34 1.40
C SER A 168 12.99 -20.69 0.55
N VAL A 169 11.99 -20.12 1.22
CA VAL A 169 10.92 -19.32 0.61
C VAL A 169 10.92 -17.94 1.24
N VAL A 170 10.80 -16.89 0.43
CA VAL A 170 10.57 -15.52 0.91
C VAL A 170 9.11 -15.15 0.67
N VAL A 171 8.45 -14.70 1.73
CA VAL A 171 7.10 -14.14 1.70
C VAL A 171 7.19 -12.62 1.69
N MET A 172 6.54 -12.03 0.69
CA MET A 172 6.49 -10.58 0.46
C MET A 172 5.03 -10.15 0.32
N ASP A 173 4.74 -8.89 0.61
CA ASP A 173 3.43 -8.32 0.28
C ASP A 173 3.31 -8.06 -1.24
N ASN A 174 2.15 -7.59 -1.69
CA ASN A 174 1.91 -7.30 -3.11
C ASN A 174 2.13 -5.82 -3.44
N ALA A 175 3.18 -5.20 -2.90
CA ALA A 175 3.52 -3.84 -3.27
C ALA A 175 4.05 -3.76 -4.71
N PRO A 176 3.61 -2.78 -5.53
CA PRO A 176 4.00 -2.70 -6.94
C PRO A 176 5.51 -2.65 -7.20
N TYR A 177 6.31 -2.17 -6.23
CA TYR A 177 7.76 -2.07 -6.36
C TYR A 177 8.51 -3.38 -6.08
N HIS A 178 7.89 -4.37 -5.42
CA HIS A 178 8.49 -5.70 -5.25
C HIS A 178 8.47 -6.54 -6.52
N SER A 179 7.51 -6.27 -7.42
CA SER A 179 7.27 -7.08 -8.61
C SER A 179 7.40 -6.25 -9.87
N ARG A 180 8.55 -5.55 -10.01
CA ARG A 180 8.89 -4.90 -11.27
C ARG A 180 8.95 -5.97 -12.36
N LYS A 181 8.11 -5.80 -13.37
CA LYS A 181 8.16 -6.61 -14.58
C LYS A 181 9.39 -6.16 -15.36
N LEU A 182 10.33 -7.09 -15.58
CA LEU A 182 11.46 -6.93 -16.49
C LEU A 182 10.97 -6.54 -17.89
N GLU A 183 9.79 -7.06 -18.24
CA GLU A 183 9.07 -6.67 -19.44
C GLU A 183 7.57 -6.62 -19.16
N SER A 184 6.99 -5.43 -19.30
CA SER A 184 5.55 -5.24 -19.14
C SER A 184 4.84 -5.42 -20.48
N LEU A 185 3.84 -6.31 -20.50
CA LEU A 185 2.95 -6.41 -21.65
C LEU A 185 2.22 -5.09 -21.92
N PRO A 186 2.07 -4.68 -23.20
CA PRO A 186 1.28 -3.51 -23.55
C PRO A 186 -0.15 -3.62 -23.01
N THR A 187 -0.69 -2.50 -22.52
CA THR A 187 -2.07 -2.41 -22.03
C THR A 187 -2.81 -1.27 -22.72
N MET A 188 -4.14 -1.20 -22.53
CA MET A 188 -4.95 -0.10 -23.07
C MET A 188 -4.55 1.29 -22.57
N SER A 189 -3.69 1.42 -21.55
CA SER A 189 -3.12 2.71 -21.14
C SER A 189 -1.93 3.17 -21.99
N TRP A 190 -1.26 2.27 -22.73
CA TRP A 190 -0.10 2.61 -23.57
C TRP A 190 -0.50 3.41 -24.81
N THR A 191 0.38 4.24 -25.36
CA THR A 191 0.10 4.91 -26.63
C THR A 191 0.14 3.90 -27.79
N LYS A 192 -0.63 4.15 -28.87
CA LYS A 192 -0.63 3.25 -30.05
C LYS A 192 0.78 3.02 -30.61
N PRO A 193 1.63 4.05 -30.79
CA PRO A 193 3.01 3.85 -31.25
C PRO A 193 3.82 2.94 -30.33
N ARG A 194 3.70 3.10 -29.01
CA ARG A 194 4.41 2.28 -28.02
C ARG A 194 3.98 0.80 -28.05
N ILE A 195 2.70 0.54 -28.35
CA ILE A 195 2.20 -0.84 -28.55
C ILE A 195 2.80 -1.43 -29.83
N GLN A 196 2.87 -0.65 -30.90
CA GLN A 196 3.48 -1.06 -32.18
C GLN A 196 4.98 -1.34 -32.03
N GLU A 197 5.73 -0.47 -31.34
CA GLU A 197 7.14 -0.68 -31.02
C GLU A 197 7.38 -1.99 -30.26
N TRP A 198 6.50 -2.33 -29.31
CA TRP A 198 6.58 -3.59 -28.58
C TRP A 198 6.31 -4.81 -29.47
N LEU A 199 5.29 -4.74 -30.33
CA LEU A 199 5.02 -5.82 -31.29
C LEU A 199 6.20 -6.02 -32.26
N THR A 200 6.79 -4.92 -32.74
CA THR A 200 7.99 -4.95 -33.59
C THR A 200 9.19 -5.54 -32.84
N SER A 201 9.42 -5.17 -31.57
CA SER A 201 10.55 -5.70 -30.79
C SER A 201 10.42 -7.21 -30.49
N LYS A 202 9.19 -7.74 -30.54
CA LYS A 202 8.89 -9.17 -30.46
C LYS A 202 8.79 -9.87 -31.81
N ASN A 203 9.03 -9.15 -32.91
CA ASN A 203 8.93 -9.65 -34.26
C ASN A 203 7.51 -10.21 -34.59
N ILE A 204 6.49 -9.61 -33.99
CA ILE A 204 5.07 -9.96 -34.20
C ILE A 204 4.52 -9.07 -35.32
N SER A 205 3.88 -9.67 -36.32
CA SER A 205 3.32 -8.96 -37.47
C SER A 205 2.01 -8.23 -37.11
N PHE A 206 1.86 -6.98 -37.54
CA PHE A 206 0.65 -6.18 -37.40
C PHE A 206 0.56 -5.13 -38.50
N GLU A 207 -0.64 -4.61 -38.78
CA GLU A 207 -0.81 -3.50 -39.72
C GLU A 207 -0.76 -2.14 -39.01
N ALA A 208 -0.02 -1.18 -39.56
CA ALA A 208 0.18 0.13 -38.94
C ALA A 208 -1.13 0.94 -38.74
N THR A 209 -2.13 0.68 -39.59
CA THR A 209 -3.45 1.33 -39.57
C THR A 209 -4.36 0.76 -38.47
N MET A 210 -4.08 -0.43 -37.93
CA MET A 210 -4.92 -1.08 -36.91
C MET A 210 -5.23 -0.18 -35.73
N VAL A 211 -6.47 -0.24 -35.25
CA VAL A 211 -6.86 0.48 -34.04
C VAL A 211 -6.23 -0.14 -32.80
N LYS A 212 -6.07 0.67 -31.76
CA LYS A 212 -5.40 0.28 -30.51
C LYS A 212 -6.00 -0.98 -29.86
N ALA A 213 -7.31 -1.18 -29.99
CA ALA A 213 -7.99 -2.37 -29.49
C ALA A 213 -7.51 -3.65 -30.19
N THR A 214 -7.39 -3.63 -31.53
CA THR A 214 -6.91 -4.76 -32.33
C THR A 214 -5.45 -5.09 -32.01
N LEU A 215 -4.60 -4.07 -31.86
CA LEU A 215 -3.21 -4.28 -31.46
C LEU A 215 -3.09 -4.93 -30.08
N ILE A 216 -3.92 -4.54 -29.12
CA ILE A 216 -3.96 -5.16 -27.79
C ILE A 216 -4.51 -6.60 -27.84
N ASP A 217 -5.40 -6.91 -28.78
CA ASP A 217 -5.87 -8.27 -28.98
C ASP A 217 -4.75 -9.19 -29.46
N ILE A 218 -3.94 -8.74 -30.43
CA ILE A 218 -2.72 -9.45 -30.87
C ILE A 218 -1.76 -9.67 -29.68
N VAL A 219 -1.51 -8.65 -28.87
CA VAL A 219 -0.68 -8.78 -27.65
C VAL A 219 -1.23 -9.84 -26.69
N ARG A 220 -2.56 -9.95 -26.55
CA ARG A 220 -3.19 -10.96 -25.68
C ARG A 220 -3.06 -12.37 -26.24
N GLN A 221 -3.11 -12.54 -27.55
CA GLN A 221 -2.94 -13.84 -28.22
C GLN A 221 -1.52 -14.39 -27.98
N HIS A 222 -0.51 -13.52 -27.93
CA HIS A 222 0.88 -13.89 -27.63
C HIS A 222 1.27 -13.81 -26.14
N LYS A 223 0.28 -13.68 -25.23
CA LYS A 223 0.54 -13.50 -23.79
C LYS A 223 1.26 -14.68 -23.14
N GLN A 224 0.98 -15.90 -23.59
CA GLN A 224 1.61 -17.12 -23.02
C GLN A 224 3.08 -17.26 -23.43
N GLU A 225 3.43 -16.80 -24.63
CA GLU A 225 4.79 -16.88 -25.19
C GLU A 225 5.72 -15.79 -24.62
N HIS A 226 5.14 -14.70 -24.13
CA HIS A 226 5.86 -13.53 -23.63
C HIS A 226 5.42 -13.15 -22.21
N CYS A 227 5.20 -14.15 -21.35
CA CYS A 227 4.81 -13.96 -19.96
C CYS A 227 5.66 -12.88 -19.28
N ASP A 228 5.04 -12.10 -18.39
CA ASP A 228 5.70 -11.05 -17.62
C ASP A 228 6.90 -11.66 -16.87
N LYS A 229 8.12 -11.45 -17.36
CA LYS A 229 9.33 -11.84 -16.63
C LYS A 229 9.50 -10.88 -15.46
N TYR A 230 9.73 -11.38 -14.26
CA TYR A 230 10.02 -10.56 -13.09
C TYR A 230 11.53 -10.40 -12.92
N VAL A 231 11.97 -9.26 -12.38
CA VAL A 231 13.41 -9.02 -12.11
C VAL A 231 13.91 -9.87 -10.94
N VAL A 232 12.98 -10.25 -10.06
CA VAL A 232 13.20 -11.14 -8.92
C VAL A 232 12.27 -12.32 -9.12
N ASP A 233 12.84 -13.45 -9.53
CA ASP A 233 12.20 -14.77 -9.61
C ASP A 233 13.12 -15.80 -8.95
#